data_AF-A0A8T7AB85-F1
#
_entry.id   AF-A0A8T7AB85-F1
#
_cell.length_a   1.000
_cell.length_b   1.000
_cell.length_c   1.000
_cell.angle_alpha   90.00
_cell.angle_beta   90.00
_cell.angle_gamma   90.00
#
_symmetry.space_group_name_H-M   'P 1'
#
loop_
_entity.id
_entity.type
_entity.pdbx_description
1 polymer ?
#
loop_
_entity_poly.entity_id
_entity_poly.type
_entity_poly.pdbx_seq_one_letter_code
_entity_poly.pdbx_strand_id
1 'polypeptide(L)'
;MKFLRTLIFIVFFVLVAWIAITLIWTNKEVVELNLLFATFELKLGEALLGFFALGMFTGILSMFLPWVKRANKARKLGKELRTKQKEVENLRKLPMQELD
;
A
#
# COMPACT_ATOMS: atom_id res chain seq x y z
N MET A 1 12.99 11.56 9.38
CA MET A 1 12.72 10.37 8.53
C MET A 1 11.40 10.40 7.74
N LYS A 2 10.26 10.85 8.30
CA LYS A 2 8.99 10.91 7.54
C LYS A 2 9.04 11.84 6.32
N PHE A 3 9.64 13.02 6.47
CA PHE A 3 9.79 14.01 5.39
C PHE A 3 10.62 13.49 4.20
N LEU A 4 11.78 12.89 4.47
CA LEU A 4 12.64 12.31 3.42
C LEU A 4 11.92 11.19 2.65
N ARG A 5 11.19 10.32 3.35
CA ARG A 5 10.38 9.28 2.70
C ARG A 5 9.30 9.88 1.81
N THR A 6 8.56 10.89 2.30
CA THR A 6 7.55 11.59 1.50
C THR A 6 8.17 12.26 0.27
N LEU A 7 9.33 12.91 0.41
CA LEU A 7 10.03 13.54 -0.69
C LEU A 7 10.45 12.51 -1.76
N ILE A 8 11.02 11.38 -1.35
CA ILE A 8 11.40 10.30 -2.28
C ILE A 8 10.17 9.78 -3.05
N PHE A 9 9.05 9.58 -2.37
CA PHE A 9 7.81 9.14 -3.03
C PHE A 9 7.30 10.17 -4.03
N ILE A 10 7.34 11.46 -3.69
CA ILE A 10 6.94 12.54 -4.60
C ILE A 10 7.84 12.57 -5.83
N VAL A 11 9.16 12.57 -5.64
CA VAL A 11 10.13 12.60 -6.74
C VAL A 11 9.95 11.39 -7.65
N PHE A 12 9.77 10.20 -7.07
CA PHE A 12 9.49 8.98 -7.83
C PHE A 12 8.21 9.11 -8.68
N PHE A 13 7.10 9.59 -8.09
CA PHE A 13 5.85 9.78 -8.82
C PHE A 13 5.97 10.82 -9.93
N VAL A 14 6.67 11.94 -9.69
CA VAL A 14 6.92 12.96 -10.71
C VAL A 14 7.74 12.39 -11.86
N LEU A 15 8.80 11.61 -11.57
CA LEU A 15 9.61 10.95 -12.60
C LEU A 15 8.77 9.99 -13.44
N VAL A 16 7.97 9.14 -12.79
CA VAL A 16 7.09 8.20 -13.50
C VAL A 16 6.09 8.94 -14.37
N ALA A 17 5.46 10.00 -13.87
CA ALA A 17 4.53 10.82 -14.64
C ALA A 17 5.21 11.50 -15.84
N TRP A 18 6.41 12.03 -15.64
CA TRP A 18 7.18 12.67 -16.71
C TRP A 18 7.58 11.68 -17.81
N ILE A 19 8.02 10.48 -17.44
CA ILE A 19 8.33 9.39 -18.37
C ILE A 19 7.08 8.97 -19.15
N ALA A 20 5.94 8.81 -18.46
CA ALA A 20 4.66 8.47 -19.07
C ALA A 20 4.22 9.49 -20.13
N ILE A 21 4.26 10.79 -19.80
CA ILE A 21 3.90 11.87 -20.73
C ILE A 21 4.85 11.86 -21.94
N THR A 22 6.15 11.71 -21.70
CA THR A 22 7.15 11.67 -22.77
C THR A 22 6.94 10.48 -23.71
N LEU A 23 6.61 9.31 -23.17
CA LEU A 23 6.29 8.11 -23.95
C LEU A 23 5.08 8.32 -24.85
N ILE A 24 3.99 8.86 -24.31
CA ILE A 24 2.76 9.15 -25.07
C ILE A 24 3.01 10.18 -26.17
N TRP A 25 3.78 11.23 -25.86
CA TRP A 25 4.05 12.31 -26.82
C TRP A 25 4.95 11.85 -27.97
N THR A 26 5.97 11.06 -27.65
CA THR A 26 7.00 10.63 -28.61
C THR A 26 6.51 9.47 -29.47
N ASN A 27 5.72 8.56 -28.91
CA ASN A 27 5.25 7.35 -29.60
C ASN A 27 3.80 7.51 -30.04
N LYS A 28 3.63 8.17 -31.20
CA LYS A 28 2.32 8.36 -31.84
C LYS A 28 1.89 7.17 -32.71
N GLU A 29 2.72 6.14 -32.80
CA GLU A 29 2.42 4.92 -33.53
C GLU A 29 1.17 4.26 -32.95
N VAL A 30 0.22 3.97 -33.82
CA VAL A 30 -1.03 3.30 -33.48
C VAL A 30 -0.80 1.80 -33.58
N VAL A 31 -1.19 1.08 -32.52
CA VAL A 31 -1.05 -0.36 -32.40
C VAL A 31 -2.43 -0.96 -32.16
N GLU A 32 -2.70 -2.08 -32.83
CA GLU A 32 -3.89 -2.89 -32.58
C GLU A 32 -3.67 -3.81 -31.38
N LEU A 33 -4.48 -3.62 -30.34
CA LEU A 33 -4.56 -4.48 -29.17
C LEU A 33 -5.73 -5.45 -29.31
N ASN A 34 -5.42 -6.71 -29.65
CA ASN A 34 -6.40 -7.78 -29.65
C ASN A 34 -6.46 -8.43 -28.26
N LEU A 35 -7.52 -8.14 -27.51
CA LEU A 35 -7.76 -8.65 -26.15
C LEU A 35 -8.60 -9.94 -26.16
N LEU A 36 -8.50 -10.75 -27.22
CA LEU A 36 -9.25 -11.98 -27.46
C LEU A 36 -10.76 -11.78 -27.72
N PHE A 37 -11.39 -10.83 -27.02
CA PHE A 37 -12.83 -10.52 -27.10
C PHE A 37 -13.12 -9.17 -27.79
N ALA A 38 -12.10 -8.34 -27.97
CA ALA A 38 -12.22 -7.01 -28.58
C ALA A 38 -10.85 -6.57 -29.13
N THR A 39 -10.90 -5.80 -30.22
CA THR A 39 -9.72 -5.16 -30.80
C THR A 39 -9.82 -3.66 -30.56
N PHE A 40 -8.75 -3.06 -30.04
CA PHE A 40 -8.66 -1.62 -29.82
C PHE A 40 -7.46 -1.05 -30.58
N GLU A 41 -7.68 0.03 -31.31
CA GLU A 41 -6.60 0.83 -31.88
C GLU A 41 -6.21 1.91 -30.87
N LEU A 42 -5.01 1.79 -30.32
CA LEU A 42 -4.49 2.71 -29.31
C LEU A 42 -3.08 3.14 -29.70
N LYS A 43 -2.67 4.34 -29.29
CA LYS A 43 -1.25 4.68 -29.43
C LYS A 43 -0.42 3.79 -28.51
N LEU A 44 0.78 3.42 -28.94
CA LEU A 44 1.69 2.58 -28.15
C LEU A 44 1.90 3.12 -26.74
N GLY A 45 2.04 4.44 -26.58
CA GLY A 45 2.16 5.08 -25.28
C GLY A 45 0.91 4.93 -24.39
N GLU A 46 -0.28 4.98 -24.98
CA GLU A 46 -1.56 4.81 -24.26
C GLU A 46 -1.73 3.36 -23.80
N ALA A 47 -1.39 2.39 -24.67
CA ALA A 47 -1.38 0.97 -24.36
C ALA A 47 -0.47 0.66 -23.16
N LEU A 48 0.80 1.09 -23.23
CA LEU A 48 1.77 0.87 -22.16
C LEU A 48 1.33 1.51 -20.84
N LEU A 49 0.78 2.71 -20.88
CA LEU A 49 0.27 3.39 -19.68
C LEU A 49 -0.93 2.63 -19.08
N GLY A 50 -1.82 2.11 -19.92
CA GLY A 50 -2.94 1.26 -19.49
C GLY A 50 -2.48 0.02 -18.75
N PHE A 51 -1.55 -0.74 -19.32
CA PHE A 51 -0.99 -1.93 -18.64
C PHE A 51 -0.23 -1.57 -17.37
N PHE A 52 0.52 -0.47 -17.36
CA PHE A 52 1.21 0.00 -16.16
C PHE A 52 0.22 0.38 -15.04
N ALA A 53 -0.87 1.06 -15.38
CA ALA A 53 -1.93 1.38 -14.43
C ALA A 53 -2.60 0.12 -13.86
N LEU A 54 -2.87 -0.89 -14.70
CA LEU A 54 -3.37 -2.19 -14.25
C LEU A 54 -2.38 -2.91 -13.32
N GLY A 55 -1.09 -2.88 -13.65
CA GLY A 55 -0.01 -3.41 -12.80
C GLY A 55 0.05 -2.72 -11.43
N MET A 56 -0.08 -1.40 -11.39
CA MET A 56 -0.13 -0.66 -10.12
C MET A 56 -1.39 -1.00 -9.32
N PHE A 57 -2.55 -1.06 -9.98
CA PHE A 57 -3.81 -1.40 -9.33
C PHE A 57 -3.76 -2.79 -8.69
N THR A 58 -3.30 -3.79 -9.45
CA THR A 58 -3.11 -5.15 -8.95
C THR A 58 -2.07 -5.22 -7.82
N GLY A 59 -0.98 -4.46 -7.92
CA GLY A 59 0.02 -4.32 -6.87
C GLY A 59 -0.58 -3.78 -5.56
N ILE A 60 -1.36 -2.69 -5.62
CA ILE A 60 -2.05 -2.11 -4.46
C ILE A 60 -3.03 -3.11 -3.86
N LEU A 61 -3.82 -3.79 -4.72
CA LEU A 61 -4.80 -4.78 -4.28
C LEU A 61 -4.14 -5.95 -3.55
N SER A 62 -2.96 -6.40 -4.01
CA SER A 62 -2.20 -7.47 -3.36
C SER A 62 -1.72 -7.09 -1.95
N MET A 63 -1.40 -5.81 -1.72
CA MET A 63 -0.92 -5.32 -0.44
C MET A 63 -2.04 -5.04 0.58
N PHE A 64 -3.27 -4.86 0.10
CA PHE A 64 -4.42 -4.52 0.93
C PHE A 64 -4.75 -5.62 1.96
N LEU A 65 -4.83 -6.89 1.53
CA LEU A 65 -5.19 -8.00 2.42
C LEU A 65 -4.19 -8.22 3.57
N PRO A 66 -2.85 -8.28 3.32
CA PRO A 66 -1.87 -8.35 4.41
C PRO A 66 -1.93 -7.14 5.35
N TRP A 67 -2.17 -5.94 4.81
CA TRP A 67 -2.25 -4.72 5.60
C TRP A 67 -3.44 -4.77 6.58
N VAL A 68 -4.63 -5.16 6.13
CA VAL A 68 -5.81 -5.34 7.01
C VAL A 68 -5.54 -6.39 8.09
N LYS A 69 -4.94 -7.54 7.73
CA LYS A 69 -4.57 -8.58 8.71
C LYS A 69 -3.61 -8.05 9.77
N ARG A 70 -2.60 -7.26 9.38
CA ARG A 70 -1.64 -6.64 10.31
C ARG A 70 -2.31 -5.60 11.20
N ALA A 71 -3.19 -4.76 10.65
CA ALA A 71 -3.94 -3.76 11.42
C ALA A 71 -4.82 -4.41 12.50
N ASN A 72 -5.51 -5.50 12.15
CA ASN A 72 -6.32 -6.25 13.10
C ASN A 72 -5.48 -6.92 14.20
N LYS A 73 -4.34 -7.52 13.84
CA LYS A 73 -3.39 -8.09 14.83
C LYS A 73 -2.85 -7.00 15.78
N ALA A 74 -2.47 -5.84 15.25
CA ALA A 74 -1.99 -4.73 16.07
C ALA A 74 -3.05 -4.25 17.07
N ARG A 75 -4.32 -4.15 16.64
CA ARG A 75 -5.45 -3.82 17.53
C ARG A 75 -5.66 -4.88 18.61
N LYS A 76 -5.58 -6.17 18.25
CA LYS A 76 -5.74 -7.27 19.22
C LYS A 76 -4.63 -7.25 20.27
N LEU A 77 -3.38 -7.15 19.84
CA LEU A 77 -2.21 -7.05 20.73
C LEU A 77 -2.31 -5.84 21.65
N GLY A 78 -2.74 -4.68 21.15
CA GLY A 78 -2.95 -3.50 21.98
C GLY A 78 -3.99 -3.68 23.09
N LYS A 79 -5.08 -4.43 22.80
CA LYS A 79 -6.07 -4.79 23.83
C LYS A 79 -5.49 -5.74 24.87
N GLU A 80 -4.79 -6.80 24.44
CA GLU A 80 -4.17 -7.79 25.34
C GLU A 80 -3.13 -7.13 26.26
N LEU A 81 -2.31 -6.23 25.72
CA LEU A 81 -1.29 -5.50 26.48
C LEU A 81 -1.92 -4.63 27.57
N ARG A 82 -3.02 -3.93 27.25
CA ARG A 82 -3.76 -3.11 28.22
C ARG A 82 -4.40 -3.95 29.33
N THR A 83 -4.92 -5.14 29.01
CA THR A 83 -5.46 -6.06 30.02
C THR A 83 -4.35 -6.55 30.94
N LYS A 84 -3.22 -6.98 30.38
CA LYS A 84 -2.06 -7.45 31.17
C LYS A 84 -1.47 -6.36 32.05
N GLN A 85 -1.41 -5.11 31.57
CA GLN A 85 -0.98 -3.97 32.39
C GLN A 85 -1.91 -3.75 33.59
N LYS A 86 -3.23 -3.85 33.40
CA LYS A 86 -4.20 -3.74 34.52
C LYS A 86 -4.07 -4.87 35.52
N GLU A 87 -3.83 -6.11 35.07
CA GLU A 87 -3.58 -7.25 35.98
C GLU A 87 -2.35 -6.99 36.86
N VAL A 88 -1.24 -6.55 36.26
CA VAL A 88 -0.01 -6.20 37.02
C VAL A 88 -0.26 -5.04 37.98
N GLU A 89 -1.00 -4.02 37.56
CA GLU A 89 -1.34 -2.88 38.42
C GLU A 89 -2.24 -3.30 39.60
N ASN A 90 -3.22 -4.17 39.36
CA ASN A 90 -4.07 -4.72 40.40
C ASN A 90 -3.28 -5.61 41.38
N LEU A 91 -2.35 -6.44 40.87
CA LEU A 91 -1.45 -7.24 41.70
C LEU A 91 -0.53 -6.38 42.57
N ARG A 92 -0.08 -5.23 42.07
CA ARG A 92 0.70 -4.25 42.86
C ARG A 92 -0.11 -3.49 43.90
N LYS A 93 -1.44 -3.45 43.75
CA LYS A 93 -2.37 -2.82 44.68
C LYS A 93 -2.93 -3.77 45.74
N LEU A 94 -2.66 -5.07 45.62
CA LEU A 94 -2.99 -6.03 46.66
C LEU A 94 -2.14 -5.72 47.90
N PRO A 95 -2.77 -5.44 49.05
CA PRO A 95 -2.02 -5.26 50.30
C PRO A 95 -1.31 -6.57 50.63
N MET A 96 -0.05 -6.49 51.07
CA MET A 96 0.75 -7.62 51.56
C MET A 96 0.19 -8.10 52.91
N GLN A 97 -1.02 -8.64 52.93
CA GLN A 97 -1.77 -8.95 54.15
C GLN A 97 -1.92 -10.45 54.41
N GLU A 98 -1.20 -11.29 53.68
CA GLU A 98 -1.10 -12.73 53.95
C GLU A 98 0.38 -13.13 54.05
N LEU A 99 1.05 -12.60 55.07
CA LEU A 99 2.30 -13.13 55.60
C LEU A 99 2.30 -12.86 57.12
N ASP A 100 1.30 -13.43 57.79
CA ASP A 100 1.31 -13.74 59.23
C ASP A 100 1.22 -15.25 59.38
#